data_AF-A0A5B1C9N4-F1
#
_entry.id   AF-A0A5B1C9N4-F1
#
_cell.length_a   1.000
_cell.length_b   1.000
_cell.length_c   1.000
_cell.angle_alpha   90.00
_cell.angle_beta   90.00
_cell.angle_gamma   90.00
#
_symmetry.space_group_name_H-M   'P 1'
#
loop_
_entity.id
_entity.type
_entity.pdbx_description
1 polymer ?
#
loop_
_entity_poly.entity_id
_entity_poly.type
_entity_poly.pdbx_seq_one_letter_code
_entity_poly.pdbx_strand_id
1 'polypeptide(L)'
;MRFWRIQQLKADMREHPLSDRESIPYLIAFVLASLLPSLIVFDDLNHWDLASDTGGLVITLAAIVYLFHRNGGSTGKHFLQRYFAIGFVTSIRCLAAFLVFGIANAAFQDGLGILSDVTTMFDFMTIVACHLFLYWRIGIHISQIATWTARTPNSG
;
A
#
# COMPACT_ATOMS: atom_id res chain seq x y z
N MET A 1 -3.08 10.42 20.85
CA MET A 1 -3.09 10.78 19.40
C MET A 1 -4.12 11.85 19.15
N ARG A 2 -3.83 12.85 18.32
CA ARG A 2 -4.66 14.05 18.13
C ARG A 2 -5.88 13.84 17.20
N PHE A 3 -6.28 12.59 16.93
CA PHE A 3 -7.30 12.23 15.92
C PHE A 3 -8.64 12.93 16.10
N TRP A 4 -9.00 13.27 17.35
CA TRP A 4 -10.28 13.88 17.66
C TRP A 4 -10.28 15.41 17.67
N ARG A 5 -9.10 16.04 17.82
CA ARG A 5 -8.98 17.50 18.05
C ARG A 5 -8.28 18.16 16.86
N ILE A 6 -9.00 18.32 15.76
CA ILE A 6 -8.49 18.90 14.52
C ILE A 6 -7.88 20.30 14.71
N GLN A 7 -8.41 21.11 15.63
CA GLN A 7 -7.89 22.45 15.89
C GLN A 7 -6.52 22.41 16.58
N GLN A 8 -6.30 21.46 17.48
CA GLN A 8 -4.98 21.25 18.10
C GLN A 8 -3.98 20.77 17.04
N LEU A 9 -4.37 19.76 16.24
CA LEU A 9 -3.53 19.28 15.14
C LEU A 9 -3.12 20.41 14.17
N LYS A 10 -4.06 21.28 13.80
CA LYS A 10 -3.79 22.45 12.95
C LYS A 10 -2.84 23.44 13.61
N ALA A 11 -2.99 23.71 14.91
CA ALA A 11 -2.11 24.60 15.65
C ALA A 11 -0.68 24.03 15.70
N ASP A 12 -0.55 22.75 16.05
CA ASP A 12 0.75 22.07 16.12
C ASP A 12 1.44 22.04 14.75
N MET A 13 0.71 21.76 13.67
CA MET A 13 1.25 21.76 12.30
C MET A 13 1.70 23.15 11.81
N ARG A 14 1.16 24.23 12.39
CA ARG A 14 1.60 25.60 12.08
C ARG A 14 2.91 25.94 12.79
N GLU A 15 3.09 25.44 14.00
CA GLU A 15 4.31 25.68 14.79
C GLU A 15 5.48 24.80 14.30
N HIS A 16 5.21 23.52 14.01
CA HIS A 16 6.18 22.64 13.40
C HIS A 16 5.49 21.62 12.46
N PRO A 17 6.00 21.42 11.24
CA PRO A 17 5.49 20.35 10.38
C PRO A 17 5.70 18.99 11.05
N LEU A 18 4.75 18.06 10.87
CA LEU A 18 4.86 16.71 11.41
C LEU A 18 6.07 16.00 10.82
N SER A 19 6.84 15.33 11.67
CA SER A 19 7.88 14.43 11.18
C SER A 19 7.27 13.19 10.52
N ASP A 20 8.07 12.51 9.69
CA ASP A 20 7.66 11.26 9.01
C ASP A 20 7.19 10.18 10.01
N ARG A 21 7.85 10.09 11.16
CA ARG A 21 7.49 9.11 12.20
C ARG A 21 6.14 9.43 12.84
N GLU A 22 5.86 10.71 13.06
CA GLU A 22 4.59 11.17 13.64
C GLU A 22 3.42 11.04 12.67
N SER A 23 3.70 10.99 11.36
CA SER A 23 2.66 10.87 10.33
C SER A 23 2.25 9.42 10.03
N ILE A 24 3.08 8.42 10.34
CA ILE A 24 2.75 6.99 10.12
C ILE A 24 1.44 6.55 10.80
N PRO A 25 1.17 6.88 12.08
CA PRO A 25 -0.09 6.48 12.70
C PRO A 25 -1.32 7.09 12.02
N TYR A 26 -1.19 8.28 11.43
CA TYR A 26 -2.26 8.89 10.64
C TYR A 26 -2.48 8.14 9.33
N LEU A 27 -1.40 7.71 8.65
CA LEU A 27 -1.51 6.88 7.46
C LEU A 27 -2.15 5.52 7.77
N ILE A 28 -1.74 4.87 8.87
CA ILE A 28 -2.34 3.60 9.31
C ILE A 28 -3.82 3.78 9.63
N ALA A 29 -4.18 4.82 10.40
CA ALA A 29 -5.58 5.12 10.71
C ALA A 29 -6.40 5.39 9.44
N PHE A 30 -5.82 6.09 8.46
CA PHE A 30 -6.46 6.35 7.17
C PHE A 30 -6.70 5.06 6.38
N VAL A 31 -5.71 4.16 6.32
CA VAL A 31 -5.83 2.86 5.66
C VAL A 31 -6.87 2.00 6.35
N LEU A 32 -6.87 1.93 7.68
CA LEU A 32 -7.91 1.22 8.44
C LEU A 32 -9.31 1.80 8.19
N ALA A 33 -9.44 3.12 8.13
CA ALA A 33 -10.71 3.79 7.84
C ALA A 33 -11.21 3.48 6.41
N SER A 34 -10.30 3.27 5.44
CA SER A 34 -10.68 2.91 4.07
C SER A 34 -11.36 1.54 3.95
N LEU A 35 -11.29 0.70 4.99
CA LEU A 35 -11.97 -0.59 5.06
C LEU A 35 -13.38 -0.52 5.65
N LEU A 36 -13.79 0.60 6.24
CA LEU A 36 -15.14 0.72 6.79
C LEU A 36 -16.24 0.39 5.78
N PRO A 37 -16.12 0.73 4.48
CA PRO A 37 -17.11 0.33 3.48
C PRO A 37 -17.22 -1.19 3.27
N SER A 38 -16.10 -1.93 3.29
CA SER A 38 -16.12 -3.39 3.10
C SER A 38 -16.69 -4.13 4.31
N LEU A 39 -16.73 -3.49 5.49
CA LEU A 39 -17.39 -4.02 6.69
C LEU A 39 -18.91 -3.79 6.74
N ILE A 40 -19.50 -3.12 5.74
CA ILE A 40 -20.94 -2.79 5.75
C ILE A 40 -21.71 -3.65 4.74
N VAL A 41 -21.05 -4.19 3.71
CA VAL A 41 -21.67 -4.96 2.62
C VAL A 41 -21.22 -6.41 2.75
N PHE A 42 -22.04 -7.25 3.38
CA PHE A 42 -21.72 -8.66 3.67
C PHE A 42 -22.58 -9.69 2.91
N ASP A 43 -23.45 -9.27 2.00
CA ASP A 43 -24.27 -10.24 1.26
C ASP A 43 -23.37 -11.05 0.30
N ASP A 44 -23.45 -12.38 0.45
CA ASP A 44 -22.84 -13.43 -0.40
C ASP A 44 -21.30 -13.47 -0.53
N LEU A 45 -20.54 -12.98 0.46
CA LEU A 45 -19.08 -13.15 0.45
C LEU A 45 -18.67 -14.60 0.76
N ASN A 46 -17.85 -15.18 -0.11
CA ASN A 46 -17.22 -16.46 0.16
C ASN A 46 -15.98 -16.27 1.07
N HIS A 47 -15.45 -17.38 1.61
CA HIS A 47 -14.33 -17.33 2.54
C HIS A 47 -13.02 -16.80 1.92
N TRP A 48 -12.83 -16.94 0.60
CA TRP A 48 -11.70 -16.35 -0.13
C TRP A 48 -11.87 -14.87 -0.41
N ASP A 49 -13.08 -14.36 -0.53
CA ASP A 49 -13.32 -12.90 -0.61
C ASP A 49 -12.87 -12.24 0.70
N LEU A 50 -13.34 -12.78 1.83
CA LEU A 50 -12.94 -12.29 3.15
C LEU A 50 -11.43 -12.44 3.40
N ALA A 51 -10.83 -13.55 2.95
CA ALA A 51 -9.39 -13.77 3.05
C ALA A 51 -8.61 -12.78 2.20
N SER A 52 -9.09 -12.45 1.00
CA SER A 52 -8.47 -11.48 0.08
C SER A 52 -8.47 -10.08 0.68
N ASP A 53 -9.60 -9.64 1.22
CA ASP A 53 -9.72 -8.32 1.85
C ASP A 53 -8.85 -8.20 3.11
N THR A 54 -8.97 -9.19 4.01
CA THR A 54 -8.21 -9.21 5.25
C THR A 54 -6.71 -9.36 4.99
N GLY A 55 -6.34 -10.23 4.05
CA GLY A 55 -4.97 -10.46 3.62
C GLY A 55 -4.36 -9.21 2.97
N GLY A 56 -5.11 -8.55 2.09
CA GLY A 56 -4.71 -7.28 1.47
C GLY A 56 -4.45 -6.18 2.50
N LEU A 57 -5.29 -6.09 3.54
CA LEU A 57 -5.06 -5.17 4.65
C LEU A 57 -3.76 -5.48 5.39
N VAL A 58 -3.59 -6.73 5.83
CA VAL A 58 -2.40 -7.15 6.60
C VAL A 58 -1.13 -6.87 5.80
N ILE A 59 -1.15 -7.19 4.50
CA ILE A 59 -0.04 -6.89 3.58
C ILE A 59 0.19 -5.39 3.47
N THR A 60 -0.86 -4.58 3.33
CA THR A 60 -0.74 -3.11 3.24
C THR A 60 -0.14 -2.51 4.50
N LEU A 61 -0.59 -2.94 5.69
CA LEU A 61 -0.04 -2.48 6.96
C LEU A 61 1.43 -2.89 7.13
N ALA A 62 1.76 -4.14 6.82
CA ALA A 62 3.14 -4.62 6.82
C ALA A 62 3.99 -3.86 5.80
N ALA A 63 3.43 -3.55 4.63
CA ALA A 63 4.10 -2.80 3.58
C ALA A 63 4.40 -1.36 4.01
N ILE A 64 3.51 -0.67 4.71
CA ILE A 64 3.79 0.68 5.24
C ILE A 64 5.03 0.66 6.13
N VAL A 65 5.10 -0.33 7.04
CA VAL A 65 6.26 -0.50 7.92
C VAL A 65 7.51 -0.84 7.10
N TYR A 66 7.41 -1.77 6.16
CA TYR A 66 8.52 -2.12 5.26
C TYR A 66 9.04 -0.90 4.48
N LEU A 67 8.15 -0.15 3.83
CA LEU A 67 8.50 1.03 3.03
C LEU A 67 9.10 2.14 3.89
N PHE A 68 8.64 2.32 5.12
CA PHE A 68 9.24 3.25 6.07
C PHE A 68 10.71 2.90 6.35
N HIS A 69 11.01 1.62 6.58
CA HIS A 69 12.39 1.17 6.74
C HIS A 69 13.20 1.33 5.45
N ARG A 70 12.61 1.05 4.29
CA ARG A 70 13.26 1.29 2.97
C ARG A 70 13.55 2.77 2.72
N ASN A 71 12.82 3.69 3.36
CA ASN A 71 13.07 5.13 3.31
C ASN A 71 14.22 5.58 4.24
N GLY A 72 14.84 4.68 5.00
CA GLY A 72 15.84 5.01 6.01
C GLY A 72 15.29 5.07 7.43
N GLY A 73 14.05 4.62 7.66
CA GLY A 73 13.46 4.54 9.00
C GLY A 73 13.44 5.90 9.71
N SER A 74 13.90 5.94 10.96
CA SER A 74 13.92 7.15 11.79
C SER A 74 14.83 8.27 11.28
N THR A 75 15.81 7.94 10.44
CA THR A 75 16.71 8.94 9.82
C THR A 75 16.28 9.32 8.41
N GLY A 76 15.25 8.64 7.88
CA GLY A 76 14.64 8.96 6.59
C GLY A 76 13.95 10.32 6.62
N LYS A 77 13.80 10.90 5.43
CA LYS A 77 13.05 12.16 5.22
C LYS A 77 12.04 11.99 4.10
N HIS A 78 10.98 12.79 4.15
CA HIS A 78 9.94 12.87 3.12
C HIS A 78 9.25 11.53 2.83
N PHE A 79 9.06 10.67 3.84
CA PHE A 79 8.43 9.35 3.69
C PHE A 79 7.06 9.45 3.04
N LEU A 80 6.14 10.27 3.58
CA LEU A 80 4.79 10.39 3.02
C LEU A 80 4.80 10.88 1.56
N GLN A 81 5.64 11.88 1.26
CA GLN A 81 5.77 12.41 -0.10
C GLN A 81 6.23 11.32 -1.07
N ARG A 82 7.25 10.54 -0.70
CA ARG A 82 7.77 9.43 -1.50
C ARG A 82 6.75 8.30 -1.60
N TYR A 83 6.11 7.93 -0.49
CA TYR A 83 5.06 6.92 -0.44
C TYR A 83 3.94 7.23 -1.43
N PHE A 84 3.38 8.45 -1.39
CA PHE A 84 2.29 8.82 -2.30
C PHE A 84 2.77 9.00 -3.74
N ALA A 85 3.83 9.77 -3.98
CA ALA A 85 4.26 10.07 -5.36
C ALA A 85 4.79 8.83 -6.09
N ILE A 86 5.72 8.09 -5.46
CA ILE A 86 6.32 6.89 -6.07
C ILE A 86 5.31 5.75 -6.04
N GLY A 87 4.57 5.59 -4.94
CA GLY A 87 3.52 4.59 -4.82
C GLY A 87 2.50 4.74 -5.93
N PHE A 88 1.93 5.93 -6.12
CA PHE A 88 0.94 6.19 -7.16
C PHE A 88 1.45 5.85 -8.57
N VAL A 89 2.62 6.38 -8.95
CA VAL A 89 3.18 6.12 -10.29
C VAL A 89 3.50 4.64 -10.49
N THR A 90 4.06 3.97 -9.47
CA THR A 90 4.37 2.54 -9.56
C THR A 90 3.10 1.71 -9.64
N SER A 91 2.08 2.05 -8.85
CA SER A 91 0.77 1.39 -8.88
C SER A 91 0.10 1.52 -10.24
N ILE A 92 0.16 2.67 -10.91
CA ILE A 92 -0.40 2.81 -12.28
C ILE A 92 0.33 1.89 -13.27
N ARG A 93 1.67 1.84 -13.20
CA ARG A 93 2.47 0.97 -14.09
C ARG A 93 2.18 -0.51 -13.83
N CYS A 94 2.09 -0.90 -12.57
CA CYS A 94 1.72 -2.24 -12.16
C CYS A 94 0.28 -2.57 -12.53
N LEU A 95 -0.66 -1.64 -12.42
CA LEU A 95 -2.05 -1.83 -12.82
C LEU A 95 -2.16 -2.19 -14.30
N ALA A 96 -1.45 -1.49 -15.18
CA ALA A 96 -1.40 -1.82 -16.59
C ALA A 96 -0.84 -3.24 -16.83
N ALA A 97 0.25 -3.61 -16.15
CA ALA A 97 0.83 -4.95 -16.25
C ALA A 97 -0.09 -6.05 -15.68
N PHE A 98 -0.72 -5.79 -14.54
CA PHE A 98 -1.64 -6.70 -13.86
C PHE A 98 -2.93 -6.88 -14.64
N LEU A 99 -3.38 -5.88 -15.40
CA LEU A 99 -4.53 -6.02 -16.29
C LEU A 99 -4.22 -7.00 -17.43
N VAL A 100 -3.08 -6.85 -18.09
CA VAL A 100 -2.63 -7.79 -19.13
C VAL A 100 -2.46 -9.20 -18.56
N PHE A 101 -1.80 -9.29 -17.40
CA PHE A 101 -1.63 -10.56 -16.69
C PHE A 101 -2.95 -11.19 -16.27
N GLY A 102 -3.91 -10.40 -15.78
CA GLY A 102 -5.24 -10.86 -15.38
C GLY A 102 -6.04 -11.43 -16.54
N ILE A 103 -6.00 -10.79 -17.71
CA ILE A 103 -6.62 -11.31 -18.94
C ILE A 103 -5.97 -12.64 -19.35
N ALA A 104 -4.64 -12.70 -19.36
CA ALA A 104 -3.91 -13.92 -19.69
C ALA A 104 -4.21 -15.06 -18.70
N ASN A 105 -4.29 -14.74 -17.41
CA ASN A 105 -4.61 -15.68 -16.34
C ASN A 105 -6.04 -16.20 -16.48
N ALA A 106 -7.02 -15.35 -16.78
CA ALA A 106 -8.40 -15.75 -17.00
C ALA A 106 -8.53 -16.68 -18.22
N ALA A 107 -7.89 -16.34 -19.35
CA ALA A 107 -7.86 -17.20 -20.54
C ALA A 107 -7.18 -18.55 -20.27
N PHE A 108 -6.12 -18.57 -19.46
CA PHE A 108 -5.45 -19.79 -19.04
C PHE A 108 -6.36 -20.68 -18.18
N GLN A 109 -7.06 -20.11 -17.20
CA GLN A 109 -8.00 -20.83 -16.34
C GLN A 109 -9.20 -21.39 -17.12
N ASP A 110 -9.73 -20.60 -18.07
CA ASP A 110 -10.79 -21.03 -18.99
C ASP A 110 -10.34 -22.22 -19.84
N GLY A 111 -9.13 -22.15 -20.41
CA GLY A 111 -8.54 -23.25 -21.19
C GLY A 111 -8.32 -24.54 -20.39
N LEU A 112 -8.20 -24.45 -19.06
CA LEU A 112 -8.11 -25.58 -18.15
C LEU A 112 -9.48 -26.04 -17.60
N GLY A 113 -10.56 -25.31 -17.89
CA GLY A 113 -11.91 -25.59 -17.38
C GLY A 113 -12.06 -25.36 -15.87
N ILE A 114 -11.21 -24.52 -15.27
CA ILE A 114 -11.21 -24.21 -13.83
C ILE A 114 -11.64 -22.77 -13.53
N LEU A 115 -12.01 -22.00 -14.55
CA LEU A 115 -12.52 -20.64 -14.36
C LEU A 115 -13.79 -20.68 -13.50
N SER A 116 -13.83 -19.82 -12.49
CA SER A 116 -14.94 -19.74 -11.54
C SER A 116 -15.48 -18.31 -11.49
N ASP A 117 -16.80 -18.19 -11.30
CA ASP A 117 -17.48 -16.90 -11.09
C ASP A 117 -17.32 -16.39 -9.66
N VAL A 118 -16.74 -17.20 -8.76
CA VAL A 118 -16.45 -16.83 -7.37
C VAL A 118 -14.95 -16.83 -7.13
N THR A 119 -14.49 -15.98 -6.21
CA THR A 119 -13.07 -15.94 -5.83
C THR A 119 -12.62 -17.30 -5.31
N THR A 120 -11.57 -17.83 -5.92
CA THR A 120 -10.96 -19.09 -5.53
C THR A 120 -9.68 -18.88 -4.72
N MET A 121 -9.15 -19.97 -4.16
CA MET A 121 -7.81 -19.97 -3.57
C MET A 121 -6.74 -19.49 -4.56
N PHE A 122 -6.89 -19.84 -5.85
CA PHE A 122 -5.92 -19.45 -6.87
C PHE A 122 -5.95 -17.94 -7.12
N ASP A 123 -7.15 -17.34 -7.14
CA ASP A 123 -7.32 -15.89 -7.26
C ASP A 123 -6.75 -15.16 -6.04
N PHE A 124 -7.04 -15.66 -4.83
CA PHE A 124 -6.46 -15.14 -3.59
C PHE A 124 -4.93 -15.13 -3.62
N MET A 125 -4.31 -16.27 -3.96
CA MET A 125 -2.85 -16.38 -4.04
C MET A 125 -2.26 -15.44 -5.09
N THR A 126 -2.95 -15.29 -6.21
CA THR A 126 -2.58 -14.36 -7.28
C THR A 126 -2.63 -12.91 -6.81
N ILE A 127 -3.70 -12.50 -6.12
CA ILE A 127 -3.86 -11.17 -5.54
C ILE A 127 -2.78 -10.89 -4.50
N VAL A 128 -2.48 -11.85 -3.62
CA VAL A 128 -1.41 -11.74 -2.62
C VAL A 128 -0.05 -11.54 -3.31
N ALA A 129 0.26 -12.34 -4.34
CA ALA A 129 1.51 -12.23 -5.09
C ALA A 129 1.64 -10.85 -5.76
N CYS A 130 0.58 -10.36 -6.40
CA CYS A 130 0.54 -9.03 -7.02
C CYS A 130 0.76 -7.91 -6.00
N HIS A 131 0.12 -7.97 -4.83
CA HIS A 131 0.33 -6.99 -3.75
C HIS A 131 1.77 -6.99 -3.24
N LEU A 132 2.33 -8.16 -2.95
CA LEU A 132 3.71 -8.29 -2.49
C LEU A 132 4.69 -7.75 -3.53
N PHE A 133 4.49 -8.09 -4.80
CA PHE A 133 5.30 -7.58 -5.90
C PHE A 133 5.24 -6.05 -6.01
N LEU A 134 4.04 -5.47 -5.95
CA LEU A 134 3.84 -4.03 -6.00
C LEU A 134 4.60 -3.32 -4.87
N TYR A 135 4.39 -3.73 -3.61
CA TYR A 135 5.04 -3.08 -2.48
C TYR A 135 6.54 -3.30 -2.44
N TRP A 136 7.02 -4.48 -2.85
CA TRP A 136 8.44 -4.73 -3.06
C TRP A 136 9.03 -3.75 -4.08
N ARG A 137 8.34 -3.55 -5.21
CA ARG A 137 8.78 -2.66 -6.30
C ARG A 137 8.81 -1.19 -5.87
N ILE A 138 7.81 -0.73 -5.11
CA ILE A 138 7.79 0.61 -4.50
C ILE A 138 8.98 0.75 -3.53
N GLY A 139 9.24 -0.26 -2.71
CA GLY A 139 10.34 -0.25 -1.74
C GLY A 139 11.72 -0.18 -2.36
N ILE A 140 11.90 -0.72 -3.57
CA ILE A 140 13.12 -0.53 -4.37
C ILE A 140 13.27 0.94 -4.75
N HIS A 141 12.24 1.55 -5.32
CA HIS A 141 12.30 2.94 -5.77
C HIS A 141 12.51 3.94 -4.62
N ILE A 142 11.81 3.74 -3.50
CA ILE A 142 12.01 4.57 -2.30
C ILE A 142 13.46 4.46 -1.81
N SER A 143 14.00 3.24 -1.74
CA SER A 143 15.37 3.02 -1.25
C SER A 143 16.42 3.64 -2.17
N GLN A 144 16.24 3.57 -3.49
CA GLN A 144 17.13 4.22 -4.45
C GLN A 144 17.24 5.73 -4.19
N ILE A 145 16.12 6.41 -3.97
CA ILE A 145 16.11 7.85 -3.70
C ILE A 145 16.70 8.15 -2.31
N ALA A 146 16.35 7.36 -1.29
CA ALA A 146 16.89 7.54 0.05
C ALA A 146 18.42 7.45 0.07
N THR A 147 19.00 6.47 -0.64
CA THR A 147 20.46 6.33 -0.77
C THR A 147 21.10 7.45 -1.59
N TRP A 148 20.43 7.94 -2.63
CA TRP A 148 20.93 9.05 -3.45
C TRP A 148 21.03 10.34 -2.62
N THR A 149 19.98 10.70 -1.88
CA THR A 149 19.98 11.88 -1.00
C THR A 149 21.05 11.80 0.10
N ALA A 150 21.34 10.61 0.62
CA ALA A 150 22.38 10.42 1.64
C ALA A 150 23.81 10.64 1.09
N ARG A 151 24.03 10.44 -0.22
CA ARG A 151 25.35 10.61 -0.86
C ARG A 151 25.62 12.03 -1.35
N THR A 152 24.59 12.86 -1.48
CA THR A 152 24.69 14.27 -1.87
C THR A 152 24.23 15.17 -0.73
N PRO A 153 25.00 15.31 0.37
CA PRO A 153 24.66 16.28 1.40
C PRO A 153 24.85 17.69 0.80
N ASN A 154 23.73 18.32 0.41
CA ASN A 154 23.56 19.71 -0.02
C ASN A 154 24.78 20.45 -0.60
N SER A 155 24.83 20.58 -1.92
CA SER A 155 25.46 21.70 -2.62
C SER A 155 24.44 22.81 -2.91
N GLY A 156 23.78 23.30 -1.85
CA GLY A 156 22.75 24.33 -1.93
C GLY A 156 22.58 25.02 -0.59
#